data_AF-A0A4R4SWF9-F1
#
_entry.id   AF-A0A4R4SWF9-F1
#
_cell.length_a   1.000
_cell.length_b   1.000
_cell.length_c   1.000
_cell.angle_alpha   90.00
_cell.angle_beta   90.00
_cell.angle_gamma   90.00
#
_symmetry.space_group_name_H-M   'P 1'
#
loop_
_entity.id
_entity.type
_entity.pdbx_description
1 polymer ?
#
loop_
_entity_poly.entity_id
_entity_poly.type
_entity_poly.pdbx_seq_one_letter_code
_entity_poly.pdbx_strand_id
1 'polypeptide(L)'
;MNADTDWTPVIDLIERVTAEKDLLPSVVAGVSSMVREVSVLPPADIAGHTRALLAAATRAIAARRGPTEAELSFVAELGVTRARQGVPIEAVLSAIHVAERAIWARAREVAAAEGIGAGLLLDARELYDDWAEAVRSRLLKAHREAQASGEPGPGERDAATLRRLLDGGSAAALAAAEAGLPPNTPLW
;
A
#
# COMPACT_ATOMS: atom_id res chain seq x y z
N MET A 1 -12.02 -23.22 20.44
CA MET A 1 -12.57 -22.03 19.77
C MET A 1 -14.09 -22.19 19.78
N ASN A 2 -14.82 -21.43 20.61
CA ASN A 2 -16.27 -21.57 20.73
C ASN A 2 -16.92 -21.04 19.45
N ALA A 3 -17.47 -21.95 18.65
CA ALA A 3 -18.17 -21.62 17.40
C ALA A 3 -19.39 -20.69 17.61
N ASP A 4 -19.87 -20.55 18.86
CA ASP A 4 -21.10 -19.83 19.24
C ASP A 4 -20.90 -18.41 19.78
N THR A 5 -19.70 -17.83 19.69
CA THR A 5 -19.50 -16.44 20.16
C THR A 5 -20.25 -15.49 19.22
N ASP A 6 -21.22 -14.75 19.75
CA ASP A 6 -21.96 -13.72 19.01
C ASP A 6 -21.04 -12.54 18.68
N TRP A 7 -20.82 -12.32 17.37
CA TRP A 7 -19.99 -11.22 16.84
C TRP A 7 -20.81 -9.98 16.48
N THR A 8 -22.14 -10.01 16.63
CA THR A 8 -23.02 -8.88 16.26
C THR A 8 -22.58 -7.56 16.91
N PRO A 9 -22.24 -7.51 18.22
CA PRO A 9 -21.83 -6.25 18.85
C PRO A 9 -20.55 -5.65 18.25
N VAL A 10 -19.56 -6.49 17.90
CA VAL A 10 -18.29 -6.00 17.33
C VAL A 10 -18.43 -5.64 15.86
N ILE A 11 -19.29 -6.34 15.12
CA ILE A 11 -19.63 -6.00 13.73
C ILE A 11 -20.31 -4.64 13.68
N ASP A 12 -21.35 -4.45 14.50
CA ASP A 12 -22.07 -3.17 14.60
C ASP A 12 -21.15 -2.03 15.01
N LEU A 13 -20.20 -2.28 15.93
CA LEU A 13 -19.20 -1.30 16.32
C LEU A 13 -18.29 -0.91 15.16
N ILE A 14 -17.74 -1.89 14.43
CA ILE A 14 -16.84 -1.62 13.32
C ILE A 14 -17.60 -0.84 12.24
N GLU A 15 -18.79 -1.27 11.85
CA GLU A 15 -19.62 -0.55 10.87
C GLU A 15 -19.83 0.92 11.29
N ARG A 16 -20.16 1.16 12.55
CA ARG A 16 -20.38 2.51 13.09
C ARG A 16 -19.13 3.37 13.06
N VAL A 17 -17.99 2.81 13.51
CA VAL A 17 -16.68 3.49 13.47
C VAL A 17 -16.32 3.83 12.02
N THR A 18 -16.47 2.89 11.09
CA THR A 18 -16.16 3.12 9.67
C THR A 18 -17.08 4.14 9.00
N ALA A 19 -18.27 4.36 9.54
CA ALA A 19 -19.24 5.35 9.09
C ALA A 19 -19.04 6.74 9.73
N GLU A 20 -18.13 6.91 10.69
CA GLU A 20 -17.84 8.21 11.30
C GLU A 20 -17.30 9.20 10.25
N LYS A 21 -17.96 10.35 10.13
CA LYS A 21 -17.65 11.36 9.10
C LYS A 21 -16.21 11.85 9.17
N ASP A 22 -15.67 12.00 10.37
CA ASP A 22 -14.36 12.59 10.61
C ASP A 22 -13.22 11.56 10.69
N LEU A 23 -13.54 10.25 10.75
CA LEU A 23 -12.53 9.20 10.83
C LEU A 23 -11.61 9.22 9.60
N LEU A 24 -12.18 9.14 8.41
CA LEU A 24 -11.39 9.06 7.17
C LEU A 24 -10.55 10.33 6.93
N PRO A 25 -11.07 11.56 7.06
CA PRO A 25 -10.25 12.78 7.02
C PRO A 25 -9.11 12.78 8.04
N SER A 26 -9.38 12.36 9.29
CA SER A 26 -8.37 12.30 10.35
C SER A 26 -7.26 11.29 10.03
N VAL A 27 -7.63 10.09 9.55
CA VAL A 27 -6.69 9.06 9.13
C VAL A 27 -5.81 9.53 7.98
N VAL A 28 -6.39 10.14 6.95
CA VAL A 28 -5.63 10.65 5.80
C VAL A 28 -4.67 11.76 6.23
N ALA A 29 -5.10 12.67 7.10
CA ALA A 29 -4.23 13.70 7.65
C ALA A 29 -3.05 13.10 8.44
N GLY A 30 -3.32 12.08 9.27
CA GLY A 30 -2.30 11.36 10.02
C GLY A 30 -1.27 10.66 9.13
N VAL A 31 -1.75 9.94 8.11
CA VAL A 31 -0.89 9.26 7.12
C VAL A 31 0.00 10.28 6.40
N SER A 32 -0.58 11.36 5.86
CA SER A 32 0.19 12.38 5.14
C SER A 32 1.18 13.12 6.04
N SER A 33 0.89 13.26 7.33
CA SER A 33 1.82 13.87 8.29
C SER A 33 2.97 12.94 8.68
N MET A 34 2.76 11.63 8.69
CA MET A 34 3.74 10.67 9.21
C MET A 34 4.57 10.00 8.11
N VAL A 35 4.07 9.95 6.87
CA VAL A 35 4.70 9.26 5.75
C VAL A 35 4.94 10.24 4.61
N ARG A 36 6.13 10.83 4.57
CA ARG A 36 6.51 11.90 3.63
C ARG A 36 6.38 11.46 2.16
N GLU A 37 6.74 10.23 1.87
CA GLU A 37 6.72 9.67 0.52
C GLU A 37 5.29 9.49 -0.02
N VAL A 38 4.31 9.38 0.88
CA VAL A 38 2.88 9.29 0.55
C VAL A 38 2.22 10.67 0.56
N SER A 39 2.80 11.67 1.23
CA SER A 39 2.22 13.02 1.34
C SER A 39 2.15 13.78 0.02
N VAL A 40 2.91 13.35 -1.00
CA VAL A 40 2.88 13.91 -2.35
C VAL A 40 1.72 13.38 -3.20
N LEU A 41 1.04 12.32 -2.74
CA LEU A 41 -0.11 11.76 -3.43
C LEU A 41 -1.37 12.62 -3.21
N PRO A 42 -2.31 12.66 -4.16
CA PRO A 42 -3.57 13.36 -3.97
C PRO A 42 -4.33 12.84 -2.73
N PRO A 43 -4.78 13.70 -1.80
CA PRO A 43 -5.51 13.23 -0.61
C PRO A 43 -6.78 12.42 -0.94
N ALA A 44 -7.45 12.75 -2.05
CA ALA A 44 -8.61 12.01 -2.53
C ALA A 44 -8.27 10.57 -2.95
N ASP A 45 -7.06 10.35 -3.45
CA ASP A 45 -6.55 9.03 -3.85
C ASP A 45 -6.24 8.16 -2.61
N ILE A 46 -5.60 8.75 -1.60
CA ILE A 46 -5.38 8.07 -0.30
C ILE A 46 -6.72 7.75 0.35
N ALA A 47 -7.64 8.73 0.41
CA ALA A 47 -8.97 8.53 0.98
C ALA A 47 -9.78 7.44 0.25
N GLY A 48 -9.70 7.40 -1.08
CA GLY A 48 -10.36 6.39 -1.90
C GLY A 48 -9.90 4.98 -1.57
N HIS A 49 -8.59 4.76 -1.55
CA HIS A 49 -8.01 3.44 -1.23
C HIS A 49 -8.26 3.04 0.22
N THR A 50 -8.08 3.95 1.19
CA THR A 50 -8.37 3.66 2.60
C THR A 50 -9.84 3.28 2.79
N ARG A 51 -10.79 3.99 2.16
CA ARG A 51 -12.21 3.65 2.22
C ARG A 51 -12.50 2.27 1.64
N ALA A 52 -11.91 1.94 0.48
CA ALA A 52 -12.11 0.65 -0.17
C ALA A 52 -11.59 -0.51 0.68
N LEU A 53 -10.38 -0.37 1.24
CA LEU A 53 -9.78 -1.37 2.14
C LEU A 53 -10.58 -1.53 3.43
N LEU A 54 -11.02 -0.42 4.01
CA LEU A 54 -11.81 -0.44 5.23
C LEU A 54 -13.15 -1.16 5.01
N ALA A 55 -13.85 -0.86 3.91
CA ALA A 55 -15.08 -1.56 3.55
C ALA A 55 -14.86 -3.06 3.29
N ALA A 56 -13.75 -3.44 2.67
CA ALA A 56 -13.39 -4.85 2.47
C ALA A 56 -13.11 -5.56 3.79
N ALA A 57 -12.34 -4.94 4.68
CA ALA A 57 -12.04 -5.46 6.01
C ALA A 57 -13.31 -5.64 6.86
N THR A 58 -14.21 -4.65 6.89
CA THR A 58 -15.49 -4.75 7.59
C THR A 58 -16.32 -5.93 7.10
N ARG A 59 -16.42 -6.13 5.77
CA ARG A 59 -17.11 -7.29 5.20
C ARG A 59 -16.44 -8.62 5.55
N ALA A 60 -15.10 -8.66 5.58
CA ALA A 60 -14.36 -9.86 5.94
C ALA A 60 -14.59 -10.24 7.41
N ILE A 61 -14.61 -9.25 8.31
CA ILE A 61 -14.90 -9.43 9.72
C ILE A 61 -16.35 -9.90 9.92
N ALA A 62 -17.31 -9.23 9.29
CA ALA A 62 -18.72 -9.61 9.38
C ALA A 62 -18.98 -11.04 8.88
N ALA A 63 -18.33 -11.44 7.79
CA ALA A 63 -18.44 -12.79 7.23
C ALA A 63 -17.44 -13.80 7.83
N ARG A 64 -16.64 -13.39 8.81
CA ARG A 64 -15.61 -14.20 9.50
C ARG A 64 -14.74 -15.01 8.54
N ARG A 65 -14.20 -14.33 7.52
CA ARG A 65 -13.47 -14.95 6.40
C ARG A 65 -12.15 -14.24 6.11
N GLY A 66 -11.26 -14.95 5.42
CA GLY A 66 -10.11 -14.36 4.76
C GLY A 66 -10.48 -13.49 3.55
N PRO A 67 -9.49 -12.87 2.88
CA PRO A 67 -9.71 -12.04 1.72
C PRO A 67 -10.18 -12.88 0.52
N THR A 68 -11.05 -12.29 -0.28
CA THR A 68 -11.48 -12.83 -1.57
C THR A 68 -10.45 -12.51 -2.65
N GLU A 69 -10.46 -13.25 -3.76
CA GLU A 69 -9.55 -12.95 -4.88
C GLU A 69 -9.81 -11.56 -5.49
N ALA A 70 -11.05 -11.06 -5.46
CA ALA A 70 -11.37 -9.71 -5.90
C ALA A 70 -10.72 -8.64 -5.00
N GLU A 71 -10.75 -8.83 -3.68
CA GLU A 71 -10.07 -7.95 -2.71
C GLU A 71 -8.55 -8.02 -2.90
N LEU A 72 -8.00 -9.21 -3.14
CA LEU A 72 -6.57 -9.41 -3.41
C LEU A 72 -6.13 -8.79 -4.75
N SER A 73 -6.97 -8.88 -5.78
CA SER A 73 -6.71 -8.27 -7.10
C SER A 73 -6.71 -6.75 -7.00
N PHE A 74 -7.67 -6.17 -6.27
CA PHE A 74 -7.71 -4.73 -6.02
C PHE A 74 -6.41 -4.21 -5.36
N VAL A 75 -5.89 -4.90 -4.35
CA VAL A 75 -4.64 -4.47 -3.68
C VAL A 75 -3.39 -4.76 -4.50
N ALA A 76 -3.43 -5.75 -5.39
CA ALA A 76 -2.36 -5.96 -6.37
C ALA A 76 -2.26 -4.77 -7.32
N GLU A 77 -3.39 -4.30 -7.86
CA GLU A 77 -3.44 -3.11 -8.73
C GLU A 77 -2.98 -1.84 -8.01
N LEU A 78 -3.30 -1.69 -6.71
CA LEU A 78 -2.74 -0.64 -5.87
C LEU A 78 -1.21 -0.75 -5.79
N GLY A 79 -0.68 -1.95 -5.53
CA GLY A 79 0.76 -2.21 -5.51
C GLY A 79 1.46 -1.82 -6.82
N VAL A 80 0.89 -2.22 -7.96
CA VAL A 80 1.37 -1.85 -9.31
C VAL A 80 1.34 -0.33 -9.51
N THR A 81 0.23 0.31 -9.13
CA THR A 81 0.05 1.76 -9.26
C THR A 81 1.12 2.52 -8.46
N ARG A 82 1.37 2.12 -7.21
CA ARG A 82 2.38 2.76 -6.36
C ARG A 82 3.80 2.53 -6.87
N ALA A 83 4.11 1.34 -7.38
CA ALA A 83 5.39 1.06 -8.03
C ALA A 83 5.62 1.98 -9.24
N ARG A 84 4.62 2.13 -10.12
CA ARG A 84 4.69 3.01 -11.29
C ARG A 84 4.81 4.49 -10.93
N GLN A 85 4.28 4.89 -9.77
CA GLN A 85 4.43 6.24 -9.22
C GLN A 85 5.78 6.45 -8.50
N GLY A 86 6.63 5.43 -8.41
CA GLY A 86 7.91 5.50 -7.71
C GLY A 86 7.80 5.55 -6.18
N VAL A 87 6.64 5.21 -5.62
CA VAL A 87 6.43 5.20 -4.16
C VAL A 87 7.06 3.93 -3.58
N PRO A 88 8.02 4.02 -2.64
CA PRO A 88 8.64 2.84 -2.03
C PRO A 88 7.61 1.96 -1.31
N ILE A 89 7.81 0.65 -1.36
CA ILE A 89 6.87 -0.30 -0.74
C ILE A 89 6.81 -0.13 0.78
N GLU A 90 7.93 0.22 1.39
CA GLU A 90 8.05 0.50 2.82
C GLU A 90 7.18 1.69 3.24
N ALA A 91 7.08 2.71 2.38
CA ALA A 91 6.22 3.87 2.60
C ALA A 91 4.74 3.48 2.49
N VAL A 92 4.37 2.65 1.51
CA VAL A 92 2.99 2.14 1.37
C VAL A 92 2.59 1.33 2.60
N LEU A 93 3.43 0.39 3.03
CA LEU A 93 3.19 -0.43 4.22
C LEU A 93 3.14 0.41 5.50
N SER A 94 3.98 1.45 5.61
CA SER A 94 3.95 2.40 6.74
C SER A 94 2.65 3.19 6.78
N ALA A 95 2.16 3.67 5.62
CA ALA A 95 0.89 4.39 5.53
C ALA A 95 -0.30 3.51 5.93
N ILE A 96 -0.31 2.25 5.48
CA ILE A 96 -1.30 1.26 5.90
C ILE A 96 -1.25 1.07 7.42
N HIS A 97 -0.06 0.83 7.98
CA HIS A 97 0.10 0.64 9.43
C HIS A 97 -0.39 1.84 10.26
N VAL A 98 -0.09 3.07 9.83
CA VAL A 98 -0.57 4.30 10.49
C VAL A 98 -2.10 4.37 10.47
N ALA A 99 -2.71 4.09 9.31
CA ALA A 99 -4.16 4.09 9.18
C ALA A 99 -4.82 3.01 10.05
N GLU A 100 -4.30 1.79 10.02
CA GLU A 100 -4.76 0.67 10.85
C GLU A 100 -4.74 1.03 12.34
N ARG A 101 -3.62 1.57 12.81
CA ARG A 101 -3.46 1.94 14.22
C ARG A 101 -4.49 2.98 14.65
N ALA A 102 -4.75 3.99 13.81
CA ALA A 102 -5.74 5.02 14.10
C ALA A 102 -7.17 4.46 14.16
N ILE A 103 -7.54 3.63 13.19
CA ILE A 103 -8.87 3.00 13.13
C ILE A 103 -9.11 2.10 14.34
N TRP A 104 -8.15 1.24 14.69
CA TRP A 104 -8.28 0.34 15.83
C TRP A 104 -8.20 1.06 17.18
N ALA A 105 -7.46 2.17 17.28
CA ALA A 105 -7.52 3.02 18.45
C ALA A 105 -8.92 3.60 18.66
N ARG A 106 -9.56 4.07 17.58
CA ARG A 106 -10.94 4.56 17.63
C ARG A 106 -11.93 3.46 18.00
N ALA A 107 -11.81 2.27 17.39
CA ALA A 107 -12.64 1.12 17.72
C ALA A 107 -12.54 0.72 19.20
N ARG A 108 -11.33 0.74 19.78
CA ARG A 108 -11.11 0.48 21.21
C ARG A 108 -11.82 1.49 22.10
N GLU A 109 -11.76 2.77 21.77
CA GLU A 109 -12.42 3.83 22.54
C GLU A 109 -13.94 3.66 22.55
N VAL A 110 -14.53 3.41 21.37
CA VAL A 110 -15.98 3.20 21.24
C VAL A 110 -16.40 1.92 21.96
N ALA A 111 -15.62 0.84 21.85
CA ALA A 111 -15.91 -0.43 22.52
C ALA A 111 -15.96 -0.26 24.04
N ALA A 112 -14.99 0.47 24.60
CA ALA A 112 -14.94 0.74 26.02
C ALA A 112 -16.14 1.59 26.49
N ALA A 113 -16.53 2.61 25.71
CA ALA A 113 -17.68 3.45 26.02
C ALA A 113 -19.02 2.68 26.00
N GLU A 114 -19.12 1.64 25.18
CA GLU A 114 -20.33 0.83 25.00
C GLU A 114 -20.33 -0.47 25.82
N GLY A 115 -19.28 -0.71 26.61
CA GLY A 115 -19.17 -1.91 27.43
C GLY A 115 -18.93 -3.19 26.63
N ILE A 116 -18.45 -3.09 25.38
CA ILE A 116 -18.09 -4.25 24.57
C ILE A 116 -16.80 -4.85 25.11
N GLY A 117 -16.83 -6.16 25.41
CA GLY A 117 -15.73 -6.87 26.04
C GLY A 117 -14.45 -6.85 25.17
N ALA A 118 -13.31 -6.59 25.80
CA ALA A 118 -12.01 -6.55 25.13
C ALA A 118 -11.65 -7.86 24.42
N GLY A 119 -12.13 -9.01 24.92
CA GLY A 119 -11.93 -10.31 24.27
C GLY A 119 -12.59 -10.37 22.88
N LEU A 120 -13.82 -9.86 22.73
CA LEU A 120 -14.50 -9.86 21.44
C LEU A 120 -13.81 -8.92 20.43
N LEU A 121 -13.30 -7.78 20.91
CA LEU A 121 -12.51 -6.87 20.08
C LEU A 121 -11.18 -7.49 19.66
N LEU A 122 -10.53 -8.26 20.55
CA LEU A 122 -9.29 -8.98 20.24
C LEU A 122 -9.53 -10.09 19.22
N ASP A 123 -10.60 -10.88 19.36
CA ASP A 123 -10.96 -11.92 18.40
C ASP A 123 -11.19 -11.32 16.99
N ALA A 124 -11.86 -10.18 16.91
CA ALA A 124 -12.06 -9.46 15.65
C ALA A 124 -10.73 -8.90 15.09
N ARG A 125 -9.83 -8.45 15.96
CA ARG A 125 -8.49 -7.98 15.57
C ARG A 125 -7.62 -9.10 15.04
N GLU A 126 -7.64 -10.28 15.66
CA GLU A 126 -6.89 -11.45 15.18
C GLU A 126 -7.34 -11.85 13.77
N LEU A 127 -8.65 -11.94 13.54
CA LEU A 127 -9.18 -12.25 12.20
C LEU A 127 -8.84 -11.16 11.18
N TYR A 128 -8.85 -9.89 11.59
CA TYR A 128 -8.38 -8.79 10.76
C TYR A 128 -6.89 -8.92 10.43
N ASP A 129 -6.04 -9.29 11.39
CA ASP A 129 -4.59 -9.42 11.17
C ASP A 129 -4.27 -10.55 10.19
N ASP A 130 -4.97 -11.68 10.27
CA ASP A 130 -4.87 -12.77 9.28
C ASP A 130 -5.28 -12.29 7.88
N TRP A 131 -6.37 -11.53 7.78
CA TRP A 131 -6.82 -10.93 6.53
C TRP A 131 -5.80 -9.93 5.98
N ALA A 132 -5.28 -9.06 6.85
CA ALA A 132 -4.36 -8.00 6.51
C ALA A 132 -3.01 -8.55 6.05
N GLU A 133 -2.53 -9.65 6.64
CA GLU A 133 -1.29 -10.30 6.24
C GLU A 133 -1.36 -10.81 4.79
N ALA A 134 -2.44 -11.49 4.42
CA ALA A 134 -2.66 -11.94 3.05
C ALA A 134 -2.75 -10.76 2.05
N VAL A 135 -3.41 -9.67 2.45
CA VAL A 135 -3.51 -8.43 1.67
C VAL A 135 -2.14 -7.75 1.48
N ARG A 136 -1.36 -7.58 2.57
CA ARG A 136 -0.02 -6.98 2.52
C ARG A 136 0.94 -7.82 1.68
N SER A 137 0.89 -9.15 1.82
CA SER A 137 1.71 -10.07 1.02
C SER A 137 1.41 -9.95 -0.47
N ARG A 138 0.13 -9.87 -0.86
CA ARG A 138 -0.27 -9.67 -2.25
C ARG A 138 0.18 -8.31 -2.80
N LEU A 139 0.00 -7.24 -2.02
CA LEU A 139 0.41 -5.89 -2.40
C LEU A 139 1.94 -5.82 -2.58
N LEU A 140 2.71 -6.36 -1.63
CA LEU A 140 4.17 -6.43 -1.68
C LEU A 140 4.67 -7.14 -2.94
N LYS A 141 4.08 -8.29 -3.26
CA LYS A 141 4.42 -9.07 -4.45
C LYS A 141 4.18 -8.26 -5.72
N ALA A 142 2.98 -7.71 -5.89
CA ALA A 142 2.60 -6.95 -7.07
C ALA A 142 3.46 -5.69 -7.27
N HIS A 143 3.80 -4.99 -6.18
CA HIS A 143 4.68 -3.83 -6.22
C HIS A 143 6.09 -4.20 -6.71
N ARG A 144 6.68 -5.26 -6.16
CA ARG A 144 8.02 -5.74 -6.56
C ARG A 144 8.06 -6.22 -8.01
N GLU A 145 7.05 -6.95 -8.45
CA GLU A 145 6.94 -7.41 -9.85
C GLU A 145 6.82 -6.24 -10.82
N ALA A 146 6.05 -5.21 -10.45
CA ALA A 146 5.90 -3.99 -11.26
C ALA A 146 7.18 -3.16 -11.32
N GLN A 147 7.94 -3.07 -10.22
CA GLN A 147 9.25 -2.42 -10.22
C GLN A 147 10.24 -3.19 -11.11
N ALA A 148 10.32 -4.51 -10.97
CA ALA A 148 11.21 -5.34 -11.79
C ALA A 148 10.88 -5.28 -13.29
N SER A 149 9.61 -5.10 -13.64
CA SER A 149 9.15 -4.94 -15.03
C SER A 149 9.32 -3.51 -15.58
N GLY A 150 9.47 -2.51 -14.69
CA GLY A 150 9.66 -1.10 -15.04
C GLY A 150 11.11 -0.64 -15.02
N GLU A 151 12.03 -1.40 -14.43
CA GLU A 151 13.46 -1.20 -14.65
C GLU A 151 13.78 -1.45 -16.13
N PRO A 152 14.45 -0.51 -16.83
CA PRO A 152 14.84 -0.76 -18.21
C PRO A 152 15.68 -2.04 -18.22
N GLY A 153 15.24 -3.03 -19.00
CA GLY A 153 15.95 -4.29 -19.15
C GLY A 153 17.36 -4.06 -19.72
N PRO A 154 18.26 -5.05 -19.67
CA PRO A 154 19.62 -4.92 -20.20
C PRO A 154 19.64 -4.32 -21.61
N GLY A 155 18.78 -4.81 -22.51
CA GLY A 155 18.68 -4.31 -23.89
C GLY A 155 18.13 -2.88 -24.02
N GLU A 156 17.34 -2.39 -23.06
CA GLU A 156 16.79 -1.04 -23.08
C GLU A 156 17.77 -0.02 -22.48
N ARG A 157 18.56 -0.45 -21.49
CA ARG A 157 19.76 0.27 -21.00
C ARG A 157 20.80 0.38 -22.11
N ASP A 158 21.02 -0.71 -22.85
CA ASP A 158 21.91 -0.72 -24.02
C ASP A 158 21.39 0.20 -25.12
N ALA A 159 20.09 0.17 -25.43
CA ALA A 159 19.48 1.05 -26.42
C ALA A 159 19.53 2.53 -26.02
N ALA A 160 19.31 2.86 -24.74
CA ALA A 160 19.43 4.22 -24.21
C ALA A 160 20.89 4.72 -24.24
N THR A 161 21.84 3.82 -23.96
CA THR A 161 23.28 4.11 -24.05
C THR A 161 23.71 4.32 -25.50
N LEU A 162 23.28 3.45 -26.43
CA LEU A 162 23.53 3.59 -27.87
C LEU A 162 22.93 4.87 -28.43
N ARG A 163 21.72 5.25 -28.00
CA ARG A 163 21.08 6.50 -28.45
C ARG A 163 21.88 7.73 -27.99
N ARG A 164 22.33 7.77 -26.73
CA ARG A 164 23.22 8.83 -26.22
C ARG A 164 24.57 8.87 -26.95
N LEU A 165 25.13 7.70 -27.32
CA LEU A 165 26.36 7.62 -28.11
C LEU A 165 26.18 8.17 -29.54
N LEU A 166 25.04 7.89 -30.18
CA LEU A 166 24.71 8.35 -31.53
C LEU A 166 24.32 9.84 -31.59
N ASP A 167 23.71 10.38 -30.54
CA ASP A 167 23.34 11.80 -30.43
C ASP A 167 24.57 12.73 -30.29
N GLY A 168 25.73 12.17 -29.90
CA GLY A 168 27.00 12.89 -29.86
C GLY A 168 27.16 13.87 -28.69
N GLY A 169 28.20 14.70 -28.77
CA GLY A 169 28.47 15.75 -27.77
C GLY A 169 28.81 15.24 -26.37
N SER A 170 28.50 16.03 -25.34
CA SER A 170 28.79 15.71 -23.94
C SER A 170 28.02 14.49 -23.41
N ALA A 171 26.83 14.23 -23.96
CA ALA A 171 26.02 13.05 -23.63
C ALA A 171 26.69 11.75 -24.09
N ALA A 172 27.29 11.74 -25.28
CA ALA A 172 28.05 10.60 -25.78
C ALA A 172 29.32 10.33 -24.97
N ALA A 173 30.04 11.39 -24.56
CA ALA A 173 31.23 11.25 -23.72
C ALA A 173 30.90 10.63 -22.35
N LEU A 174 29.79 11.04 -21.74
CA LEU A 174 29.32 10.48 -20.48
C LEU A 174 28.86 9.02 -20.64
N ALA A 175 28.10 8.72 -21.69
CA ALA A 175 27.66 7.35 -21.98
C ALA A 175 28.83 6.39 -22.28
N ALA A 176 29.87 6.86 -22.96
CA ALA A 176 31.09 6.08 -23.20
C ALA A 176 31.85 5.78 -21.90
N ALA A 177 31.98 6.76 -21.00
CA ALA A 177 32.62 6.58 -19.70
C ALA A 177 31.85 5.60 -18.81
N GLU A 178 30.51 5.70 -18.77
CA GLU A 178 29.64 4.77 -18.05
C GLU A 178 29.73 3.33 -18.60
N ALA A 179 29.95 3.17 -19.90
CA ALA A 179 30.13 1.88 -20.57
C ALA A 179 31.58 1.35 -20.52
N GLY A 180 32.51 2.07 -19.89
CA GLY A 180 33.93 1.69 -19.85
C GLY A 180 34.65 1.76 -21.21
N LEU A 181 34.08 2.48 -22.18
CA LEU A 181 34.67 2.70 -23.50
C LEU A 181 35.73 3.81 -23.41
N PRO A 182 36.89 3.65 -24.07
CA PRO A 182 37.92 4.68 -24.04
C PRO A 182 37.39 5.98 -24.67
N PRO A 183 37.69 7.14 -24.07
CA PRO A 183 37.28 8.43 -24.63
C PRO A 183 37.90 8.59 -26.03
N ASN A 184 37.07 8.90 -27.02
CA ASN A 184 37.41 9.03 -28.45
C ASN A 184 38.88 9.44 -28.70
N THR A 185 39.69 8.49 -29.16
CA THR A 185 40.90 8.81 -29.91
C THR A 185 40.45 9.24 -31.30
N PRO A 186 40.75 10.47 -31.74
CA PRO A 186 40.38 10.91 -33.09
C PRO A 186 41.18 10.08 -34.10
N LEU A 187 40.47 9.24 -34.87
CA LEU A 187 41.01 8.69 -36.12
C LEU A 187 40.85 9.76 -37.20
N TRP A 188 41.97 10.03 -37.85
CA TRP A 188 42.18 11.09 -38.83
C TRP A 188 41.34 10.87 -40.10
#